data_AF-A0A2L2XBS4-F1
#
_entry.id   AF-A0A2L2XBS4-F1
#
_cell.length_a   1.000
_cell.length_b   1.000
_cell.length_c   1.000
_cell.angle_alpha   90.00
_cell.angle_beta   90.00
_cell.angle_gamma   90.00
#
_symmetry.space_group_name_H-M   'P 1'
#
loop_
_entity.id
_entity.type
_entity.pdbx_description
1 polymer ?
#
loop_
_entity_poly.entity_id
_entity_poly.type
_entity_poly.pdbx_seq_one_letter_code
_entity_poly.pdbx_strand_id
1 'polypeptide(L)' 'MREKIQAALDKVRPALQRDGGDVELVEVTPDNVVKVKLKGACGG' A
#
# COMPACT_ATOMS: atom_id res chain seq x y z
N MET A 1 11.40 -8.20 6.20
CA MET A 1 11.22 -6.78 5.78
C MET A 1 9.85 -6.54 5.17
N ARG A 2 9.44 -7.35 4.18
CA ARG A 2 8.12 -7.30 3.56
C ARG A 2 6.95 -7.32 4.56
N GLU A 3 6.99 -8.18 5.58
CA GLU A 3 5.94 -8.26 6.61
C GLU A 3 5.79 -6.96 7.42
N LYS A 4 6.90 -6.26 7.71
CA LYS A 4 6.85 -4.97 8.42
C LYS A 4 6.21 -3.89 7.56
N ILE A 5 6.49 -3.91 6.25
CA ILE A 5 5.88 -3.00 5.27
C ILE A 5 4.39 -3.32 5.14
N GLN A 6 4.02 -4.61 5.07
CA GLN A 6 2.63 -5.04 5.00
C GLN A 6 1.85 -4.58 6.24
N ALA A 7 2.40 -4.80 7.44
CA ALA A 7 1.79 -4.34 8.69
C ALA A 7 1.66 -2.81 8.78
N ALA A 8 2.56 -2.05 8.16
CA ALA A 8 2.44 -0.60 8.06
C ALA A 8 1.34 -0.19 7.08
N LEU A 9 1.25 -0.86 5.92
CA LEU A 9 0.18 -0.64 4.94
C LEU A 9 -1.20 -0.97 5.53
N ASP A 10 -1.31 -2.06 6.29
CA ASP A 10 -2.58 -2.48 6.91
C ASP A 10 -3.08 -1.47 7.97
N LYS A 11 -2.20 -0.62 8.53
CA LYS A 11 -2.61 0.48 9.42
C LYS A 11 -3.21 1.66 8.67
N VAL A 12 -2.80 1.92 7.42
CA VAL A 12 -3.29 3.07 6.63
C VAL A 12 -4.47 2.71 5.74
N ARG A 13 -4.61 1.44 5.35
CA ARG A 13 -5.72 0.94 4.53
C ARG A 13 -7.11 1.32 5.03
N PRO A 14 -7.44 1.23 6.34
CA PRO A 14 -8.78 1.58 6.81
C PRO A 14 -9.18 3.03 6.49
N ALA A 15 -8.22 3.96 6.53
CA ALA A 15 -8.46 5.35 6.17
C ALA A 15 -8.68 5.50 4.66
N LEU A 16 -7.81 4.89 3.85
CA LEU A 16 -7.92 4.91 2.38
C LEU A 16 -9.24 4.28 1.90
N GLN A 17 -9.63 3.17 2.50
CA GLN A 17 -10.87 2.44 2.17
C GLN A 17 -12.12 3.24 2.55
N ARG A 18 -12.09 3.95 3.68
CA ARG A 18 -13.18 4.88 4.05
C ARG A 18 -13.36 6.00 3.03
N ASP A 19 -12.26 6.44 2.42
CA ASP A 19 -12.25 7.46 1.38
C ASP A 19 -12.47 6.85 -0.04
N GLY A 20 -12.78 5.55 -0.12
CA GLY A 20 -13.11 4.84 -1.37
C GLY A 20 -11.91 4.32 -2.17
N GLY A 21 -10.71 4.38 -1.62
CA GLY A 21 -9.48 3.90 -2.24
C GLY A 21 -8.85 2.69 -1.55
N ASP A 22 -7.73 2.20 -2.07
CA ASP A 22 -6.91 1.17 -1.42
C ASP A 22 -5.47 1.18 -1.97
N VAL A 23 -4.58 0.43 -1.34
CA VAL A 23 -3.18 0.28 -1.75
C VAL A 23 -2.72 -1.17 -1.61
N GLU A 24 -1.97 -1.65 -2.60
CA GLU A 24 -1.38 -3.00 -2.61
C GLU A 24 0.13 -2.94 -2.80
N LEU A 25 0.86 -3.75 -2.02
CA LEU A 25 2.30 -3.90 -2.16
C LEU A 25 2.63 -4.76 -3.39
N VAL A 26 3.36 -4.20 -4.35
CA VAL A 26 3.77 -4.89 -5.57
C VAL A 26 5.16 -5.50 -5.40
N GLU A 27 6.14 -4.69 -4.99
CA GLU A 27 7.54 -5.09 -4.95
C GLU A 27 8.30 -4.27 -3.88
N VAL A 28 9.34 -4.86 -3.32
CA VAL A 28 10.38 -4.14 -2.58
C VAL A 28 11.70 -4.44 -3.28
N THR A 29 12.32 -3.42 -3.88
CA THR A 29 13.58 -3.59 -4.61
C THR A 29 14.77 -3.73 -3.65
N PRO A 30 15.92 -4.26 -4.11
CA PRO A 30 17.15 -4.31 -3.32
C PRO A 30 17.62 -2.94 -2.84
N ASP A 31 17.27 -1.87 -3.56
CA ASP A 31 17.59 -0.48 -3.22
C ASP A 31 16.64 0.12 -2.16
N ASN A 32 15.85 -0.72 -1.47
CA ASN A 32 14.84 -0.33 -0.50
C ASN A 32 13.72 0.57 -1.06
N VAL A 33 13.45 0.50 -2.37
CA VAL A 33 12.31 1.18 -2.97
C VAL A 33 11.08 0.28 -2.91
N VAL A 34 10.00 0.80 -2.33
CA VAL A 34 8.72 0.09 -2.22
C VAL A 34 7.80 0.52 -3.35
N LYS A 35 7.46 -0.41 -4.25
CA LYS A 35 6.47 -0.18 -5.30
C LYS A 35 5.11 -0.64 -4.81
N VAL A 36 4.12 0.25 -4.95
CA VAL A 36 2.73 -0.01 -4.59
C VAL A 36 1.82 0.28 -5.77
N LYS A 37 0.66 -0.37 -5.79
CA LYS A 37 -0.42 -0.12 -6.73
C LYS A 37 -1.59 0.50 -5.97
N LEU A 38 -1.99 1.70 -6.38
CA LEU A 38 -3.19 2.35 -5.86
C LEU A 38 -4.43 1.74 -6.54
N LYS A 39 -5.51 1.62 -5.78
CA LYS A 39 -6.80 1.05 -6.22
C LYS A 39 -7.96 1.95 -5.80
N GLY A 40 -9.12 1.74 -6.42
CA GLY A 40 -10.33 2.51 -6.14
C GLY A 40 -10.15 4.01 -6.45
N ALA A 41 -10.71 4.87 -5.61
CA ALA A 41 -10.61 6.32 -5.75
C ALA A 41 -9.17 6.87 -5.69
N CYS A 42 -8.20 6.10 -5.18
CA CYS A 42 -6.79 6.49 -5.18
C CYS A 42 -6.08 6.26 -6.53
N GLY A 43 -6.66 5.46 -7.42
CA GLY A 43 -6.04 5.07 -8.70
C GLY A 43 -6.85 5.48 -9.93
N GLY A 44 -7.77 6.44 -9.76
CA GLY A 44 -8.52 7.07 -10.85
C GLY A 44 -7.74 8.17 -11.55
#